data_AF-A0A9E6BI56-F1
#
_entry.id   AF-A0A9E6BI56-F1
#
_cell.length_a   1.000
_cell.length_b   1.000
_cell.length_c   1.000
_cell.angle_alpha   90.00
_cell.angle_beta   90.00
_cell.angle_gamma   90.00
#
_symmetry.space_group_name_H-M   'P 1'
#
loop_
_entity.id
_entity.type
_entity.pdbx_description
1 polymer ?
#
loop_
_entity_poly.entity_id
_entity_poly.type
_entity_poly.pdbx_seq_one_letter_code
_entity_poly.pdbx_strand_id
1 'polypeptide(L)'
;MTTRYIFKKAKKISHQFSRDDRAVVKALCCKIKTAQGELLQAAEKNMLKCIQICKGMCCKNLDIDSIFSQWDFIFILSLLPHLQDDMEKRLESHLFLFYADCPFLKDKDGPCMFPSGVKAQICIITFCGDDKFLKKSIKKVNYLFFKLSLLVFFLRMKSILDNLFSIFIQKQCK
;
A
#
# COMPACT_ATOMS: atom_id res chain seq x y z
N MET A 1 11.46 -6.74 8.71
CA MET A 1 12.01 -5.57 7.99
C MET A 1 11.20 -4.37 8.42
N THR A 2 11.84 -3.25 8.73
CA THR A 2 11.12 -2.10 9.29
C THR A 2 10.23 -1.42 8.25
N THR A 3 9.05 -0.95 8.65
CA THR A 3 8.10 -0.23 7.79
C THR A 3 8.76 0.97 7.11
N ARG A 4 9.65 1.67 7.82
CA ARG A 4 10.47 2.76 7.27
C ARG A 4 11.35 2.28 6.10
N TYR A 5 12.04 1.15 6.26
CA TYR A 5 12.85 0.57 5.19
C TYR A 5 11.99 0.19 3.97
N ILE A 6 10.85 -0.45 4.22
CA ILE A 6 9.92 -0.90 3.18
C ILE A 6 9.36 0.32 2.41
N PHE A 7 8.99 1.40 3.11
CA PHE A 7 8.54 2.66 2.49
C PHE A 7 9.62 3.27 1.59
N LYS A 8 10.86 3.41 2.09
CA LYS A 8 11.97 3.94 1.30
C LYS A 8 12.22 3.12 0.04
N LYS A 9 12.11 1.79 0.13
CA LYS A 9 12.23 0.88 -1.01
C LYS A 9 11.09 1.06 -2.01
N ALA A 10 9.85 1.17 -1.55
CA ALA A 10 8.68 1.43 -2.39
C ALA A 10 8.77 2.79 -3.12
N LYS A 11 9.21 3.84 -2.43
CA LYS A 11 9.49 5.16 -3.00
C LYS A 11 10.54 5.09 -4.11
N LYS A 12 11.68 4.43 -3.86
CA LYS A 12 12.74 4.21 -4.86
C LYS A 12 12.21 3.50 -6.11
N ILE A 13 11.46 2.42 -5.93
CA ILE A 13 10.84 1.68 -7.05
C ILE A 13 9.89 2.58 -7.84
N SER A 14 9.04 3.33 -7.15
CA SER A 14 8.05 4.22 -7.78
C SER A 14 8.69 5.36 -8.57
N HIS A 15 9.86 5.85 -8.14
CA HIS A 15 10.63 6.84 -8.90
C HIS A 15 11.26 6.29 -10.17
N GLN A 16 11.55 4.99 -10.23
CA GLN A 16 12.16 4.34 -11.39
C GLN A 16 11.17 4.04 -12.52
N PHE A 17 9.87 4.12 -12.26
CA PHE A 17 8.86 3.90 -13.30
C PHE A 17 8.91 4.99 -14.38
N SER A 18 8.94 4.58 -15.64
CA SER A 18 8.71 5.45 -16.79
C SER A 18 7.28 6.01 -16.77
N ARG A 19 6.98 6.97 -17.65
CA ARG A 19 5.62 7.54 -17.75
C ARG A 19 4.59 6.46 -18.06
N ASP A 20 4.92 5.53 -18.95
CA ASP A 20 4.02 4.45 -19.36
C ASP A 20 3.84 3.43 -18.24
N ASP A 21 4.91 3.06 -17.56
CA ASP A 21 4.86 2.17 -16.40
C ASP A 21 3.97 2.75 -15.29
N ARG A 22 4.10 4.06 -15.02
CA ARG A 22 3.25 4.76 -14.04
C ARG A 22 1.78 4.69 -14.44
N ALA A 23 1.45 4.83 -15.72
CA ALA A 23 0.07 4.74 -16.19
C ALA A 23 -0.50 3.33 -15.97
N VAL A 24 0.26 2.28 -16.31
CA VAL A 24 -0.15 0.88 -16.13
C VAL A 24 -0.30 0.53 -14.65
N VAL A 25 0.66 0.91 -13.80
CA VAL A 25 0.59 0.70 -12.35
C VAL A 25 -0.61 1.45 -11.77
N LYS A 26 -0.81 2.73 -12.11
CA LYS A 26 -1.95 3.52 -11.64
C LYS A 26 -3.28 2.91 -12.04
N ALA A 27 -3.41 2.39 -13.25
CA ALA A 27 -4.63 1.71 -13.71
C ALA A 27 -4.95 0.48 -12.84
N LEU A 28 -3.95 -0.32 -12.48
CA LEU A 28 -4.14 -1.45 -11.57
C LEU A 28 -4.46 -0.99 -10.14
N CYS A 29 -3.81 0.06 -9.64
CA CYS A 29 -4.13 0.65 -8.35
C CYS A 29 -5.58 1.18 -8.30
N CYS A 30 -6.11 1.75 -9.40
CA CYS A 30 -7.51 2.15 -9.45
C CYS A 30 -8.47 0.95 -9.34
N LYS A 31 -8.11 -0.21 -9.93
CA LYS A 31 -8.86 -1.46 -9.76
C LYS A 31 -8.81 -1.96 -8.31
N ILE A 32 -7.66 -1.87 -7.65
CA ILE A 32 -7.52 -2.18 -6.21
C ILE A 32 -8.42 -1.26 -5.38
N LYS A 33 -8.37 0.06 -5.60
CA LYS A 33 -9.21 1.03 -4.89
C LYS A 33 -10.69 0.71 -5.04
N THR A 34 -11.13 0.36 -6.26
CA THR A 34 -12.51 -0.02 -6.53
C THR A 34 -12.89 -1.29 -5.77
N ALA A 35 -12.05 -2.33 -5.80
CA ALA A 35 -12.29 -3.56 -5.06
C ALA A 35 -12.29 -3.36 -3.53
N GLN A 36 -11.44 -2.47 -3.01
CA GLN A 36 -11.50 -2.07 -1.60
C GLN A 36 -12.82 -1.34 -1.30
N GLY A 37 -13.27 -0.45 -2.18
CA GLY A 37 -14.56 0.24 -2.05
C GLY A 37 -15.76 -0.72 -2.02
N GLU A 38 -15.79 -1.69 -2.95
CA GLU A 38 -16.82 -2.74 -2.97
C GLU A 38 -16.79 -3.61 -1.70
N LEU A 39 -15.60 -3.96 -1.21
CA LEU A 39 -15.45 -4.71 0.05
C LEU A 39 -15.98 -3.90 1.24
N LEU A 40 -15.64 -2.61 1.30
CA LEU A 40 -16.13 -1.70 2.34
C LEU A 40 -17.66 -1.56 2.32
N GLN A 41 -18.25 -1.41 1.13
CA GLN A 41 -19.71 -1.34 0.96
C GLN A 41 -20.39 -2.66 1.36
N ALA A 42 -19.84 -3.79 0.93
CA ALA A 42 -20.38 -5.10 1.33
C ALA A 42 -20.27 -5.33 2.85
N ALA A 43 -19.23 -4.78 3.47
CA ALA A 43 -19.02 -4.83 4.91
C ALA A 43 -19.81 -3.76 5.69
N GLU A 44 -20.51 -2.82 5.04
CA GLU A 44 -21.03 -1.59 5.64
C GLU A 44 -21.82 -1.81 6.93
N LYS A 45 -22.69 -2.84 7.00
CA LYS A 45 -23.45 -3.17 8.23
C LYS A 45 -22.56 -3.65 9.39
N ASN A 46 -21.51 -4.41 9.09
CA ASN A 46 -20.55 -4.89 10.09
C ASN A 46 -19.51 -3.80 10.43
N MET A 47 -19.22 -2.94 9.47
CA MET A 47 -18.17 -1.94 9.54
C MET A 47 -18.65 -0.61 10.14
N LEU A 48 -19.95 -0.28 10.07
CA LEU A 48 -20.57 0.82 10.83
C LEU A 48 -20.31 0.68 12.32
N LYS A 49 -20.42 -0.54 12.87
CA LYS A 49 -20.04 -0.82 14.27
C LYS A 49 -18.56 -0.56 14.50
N CYS A 50 -17.68 -0.97 13.59
CA CYS A 50 -16.25 -0.76 13.74
C CYS A 50 -15.86 0.73 13.59
N ILE A 51 -16.39 1.46 12.62
CA ILE A 51 -16.06 2.87 12.38
C ILE A 51 -16.61 3.76 13.50
N GLN A 52 -17.82 3.49 14.01
CA GLN A 52 -18.44 4.29 15.08
C GLN A 52 -17.94 3.91 16.49
N ILE A 53 -17.62 2.63 16.75
CA ILE A 53 -17.24 2.14 18.07
C ILE A 53 -15.72 2.07 18.24
N CYS A 54 -14.95 1.78 17.20
CA CYS A 54 -13.53 1.50 17.33
C CYS A 54 -12.71 2.77 17.63
N LYS A 55 -13.13 3.99 17.25
CA LYS A 55 -12.40 5.26 17.55
C LYS A 55 -10.87 5.18 17.34
N GLY A 56 -10.40 4.45 16.34
CA GLY A 56 -8.96 4.23 16.10
C GLY A 56 -8.28 3.18 16.99
N MET A 57 -8.98 2.47 17.87
CA MET A 57 -8.44 1.36 18.70
C MET A 57 -7.81 0.25 17.87
N CYS A 58 -8.34 -0.03 16.67
CA CYS A 58 -7.76 -0.98 15.72
C CYS A 58 -6.39 -0.53 15.18
N CYS A 59 -6.04 0.73 15.37
CA CYS A 59 -4.79 1.35 14.99
C CYS A 59 -3.89 1.61 16.20
N LYS A 60 -4.29 1.22 17.41
CA LYS A 60 -3.48 1.30 18.63
C LYS A 60 -2.77 -0.02 18.88
N ASN A 61 -1.59 0.05 19.52
CA ASN A 61 -0.78 -1.13 19.87
C ASN A 61 -0.65 -2.12 18.71
N LEU A 62 -0.25 -1.63 17.52
CA LEU A 62 -0.07 -2.46 16.35
C LEU A 62 1.41 -2.77 16.12
N ASP A 63 1.69 -3.98 15.62
CA ASP A 63 2.92 -4.23 14.89
C ASP A 63 2.77 -3.66 13.48
N ILE A 64 3.23 -2.43 13.27
CA ILE A 64 3.09 -1.75 11.98
C ILE A 64 3.82 -2.48 10.85
N ASP A 65 4.90 -3.21 11.17
CA ASP A 65 5.70 -3.98 10.22
C ASP A 65 4.95 -5.21 9.69
N SER A 66 4.00 -5.74 10.46
CA SER A 66 3.11 -6.82 10.00
C SER A 66 1.92 -6.30 9.17
N ILE A 67 1.65 -4.99 9.19
CA ILE A 67 0.48 -4.40 8.52
C ILE A 67 0.84 -3.84 7.15
N PHE A 68 1.98 -3.17 7.03
CA PHE A 68 2.38 -2.50 5.79
C PHE A 68 3.44 -3.28 5.03
N SER A 69 3.10 -3.69 3.81
CA SER A 69 4.02 -4.27 2.85
C SER A 69 4.55 -3.22 1.86
N GLN A 70 5.55 -3.61 1.07
CA GLN A 70 6.09 -2.79 -0.01
C GLN A 70 5.01 -2.41 -1.04
N TRP A 71 4.07 -3.33 -1.27
CA TRP A 71 3.02 -3.17 -2.28
C TRP A 71 1.96 -2.18 -1.83
N ASP A 72 1.69 -2.11 -0.52
CA ASP A 72 0.80 -1.11 0.07
C ASP A 72 1.33 0.30 -0.19
N PHE A 73 2.63 0.51 0.02
CA PHE A 73 3.23 1.82 -0.25
C PHE A 73 3.26 2.16 -1.74
N ILE A 74 3.55 1.21 -2.63
CA ILE A 74 3.46 1.46 -4.08
C ILE A 74 2.02 1.81 -4.48
N PHE A 75 1.03 1.09 -3.94
CA PHE A 75 -0.38 1.36 -4.15
C PHE A 75 -0.78 2.76 -3.69
N ILE A 76 -0.41 3.14 -2.46
CA ILE A 76 -0.72 4.46 -1.89
C ILE A 76 -0.02 5.57 -2.68
N LEU A 77 1.29 5.46 -2.93
CA LEU A 77 2.07 6.46 -3.67
C LEU A 77 1.59 6.65 -5.12
N SER A 78 1.07 5.59 -5.75
CA SER A 78 0.53 5.67 -7.12
C SER A 78 -0.80 6.43 -7.19
N LEU A 79 -1.59 6.44 -6.11
CA LEU A 79 -2.89 7.12 -6.05
C LEU A 79 -2.83 8.48 -5.37
N LEU A 80 -1.94 8.64 -4.39
CA LEU A 80 -1.83 9.81 -3.52
C LEU A 80 -0.36 10.28 -3.44
N PRO A 81 0.28 10.64 -4.57
CA PRO A 81 1.69 11.02 -4.59
C PRO A 81 1.99 12.25 -3.72
N HIS A 82 1.01 13.14 -3.54
CA HIS A 82 1.12 14.33 -2.68
C HIS A 82 1.30 13.99 -1.19
N LEU A 83 0.98 12.77 -0.75
CA LEU A 83 1.15 12.35 0.65
C LEU A 83 2.55 11.81 0.94
N GLN A 84 3.42 11.69 -0.06
CA GLN A 84 4.74 11.06 0.10
C GLN A 84 5.54 11.68 1.25
N ASP A 85 5.67 13.00 1.26
CA ASP A 85 6.52 13.70 2.23
C ASP A 85 5.92 13.64 3.65
N ASP A 86 4.60 13.71 3.75
CA ASP A 86 3.89 13.55 5.03
C ASP A 86 4.04 12.14 5.60
N MET A 87 3.95 11.12 4.73
CA MET A 87 4.19 9.73 5.12
C MET A 87 5.63 9.51 5.58
N GLU A 88 6.60 10.09 4.88
CA GLU A 88 8.01 10.01 5.23
C GLU A 88 8.25 10.63 6.61
N LYS A 89 7.82 11.90 6.82
CA LYS A 89 7.95 12.59 8.11
C LYS A 89 7.35 11.79 9.27
N ARG A 90 6.14 11.24 9.09
CA ARG A 90 5.46 10.44 10.11
C ARG A 90 6.24 9.18 10.46
N LEU A 91 6.73 8.45 9.45
CA LEU A 91 7.55 7.24 9.66
C LEU A 91 8.91 7.54 10.29
N GLU A 92 9.47 8.74 10.07
CA GLU A 92 10.73 9.15 10.71
C GLU A 92 10.56 9.57 12.17
N SER A 93 9.43 10.20 12.49
CA SER A 93 9.08 10.59 13.87
C SER A 93 8.58 9.43 14.74
N HIS A 94 8.33 8.26 14.15
CA HIS A 94 7.73 7.12 14.83
C HIS A 94 8.79 6.34 15.63
N LEU A 95 8.59 6.25 16.95
CA LEU A 95 9.44 5.47 17.86
C LEU A 95 9.24 3.97 17.61
N PHE A 96 10.34 3.26 17.39
CA PHE A 96 10.39 1.83 17.03
C PHE A 96 10.14 0.88 18.22
N LEU A 97 9.38 1.32 19.23
CA LEU A 97 9.06 0.49 20.38
C LEU A 97 7.96 -0.50 19.99
N PHE A 98 8.12 -1.76 20.40
CA PHE A 98 7.17 -2.83 20.11
C PHE A 98 5.75 -2.41 20.54
N TYR A 99 4.82 -2.44 19.58
CA TYR A 99 3.43 -1.99 19.71
C TYR A 99 3.28 -0.50 20.00
N ALA A 100 3.07 0.27 18.94
CA ALA A 100 2.78 1.70 19.00
C ALA A 100 1.53 2.02 18.19
N ASP A 101 0.97 3.21 18.42
CA ASP A 101 -0.14 3.71 17.62
C ASP A 101 0.29 3.93 16.17
N CYS A 102 -0.57 3.62 15.22
CA CYS A 102 -0.27 3.72 13.80
C CYS A 102 0.20 5.15 13.44
N PRO A 103 1.36 5.32 12.80
CA PRO A 103 1.92 6.64 12.47
C PRO A 103 1.04 7.44 11.50
N PHE A 104 0.08 6.78 10.86
CA PHE A 104 -0.83 7.36 9.87
C PHE A 104 -2.18 7.80 10.48
N LEU A 105 -2.35 7.80 11.80
CA LEU A 105 -3.51 8.41 12.46
C LEU A 105 -3.41 9.94 12.44
N LYS A 106 -4.52 10.64 12.13
CA LYS A 106 -4.59 12.10 12.32
C LYS A 106 -4.56 12.38 13.83
N ASP A 107 -3.69 13.29 14.27
CA ASP A 107 -3.61 13.73 15.67
C ASP A 107 -3.47 12.60 16.71
N LYS A 108 -2.83 11.48 16.34
CA LYS A 108 -2.59 10.25 17.16
C LYS A 108 -3.84 9.47 17.60
N ASP A 109 -5.02 10.08 17.65
CA ASP A 109 -6.29 9.43 18.03
C ASP A 109 -7.37 9.48 16.93
N GLY A 110 -7.16 10.29 15.90
CA GLY A 110 -8.13 10.56 14.84
C GLY A 110 -8.14 9.52 13.71
N PRO A 111 -9.01 9.70 12.69
CA PRO A 111 -9.12 8.76 11.59
C PRO A 111 -7.80 8.66 10.83
N CYS A 112 -7.53 7.50 10.25
CA CYS A 112 -6.37 7.29 9.39
C CYS A 112 -6.33 8.35 8.26
N MET A 113 -5.15 8.91 8.00
CA MET A 113 -4.93 9.96 7.01
C MET A 113 -5.30 9.54 5.58
N PHE A 114 -5.29 8.24 5.29
CA PHE A 114 -5.66 7.73 3.97
C PHE A 114 -7.19 7.68 3.81
N PRO A 115 -7.72 8.13 2.65
CA PRO A 115 -9.14 8.14 2.37
C PRO A 115 -9.73 6.72 2.28
N SER A 116 -11.07 6.64 2.31
CA SER A 116 -11.79 5.38 2.12
C SER A 116 -11.42 4.73 0.78
N GLY A 117 -11.22 3.40 0.79
CA GLY A 117 -10.79 2.63 -0.37
C GLY A 117 -9.31 2.77 -0.74
N VAL A 118 -8.50 3.47 0.05
CA VAL A 118 -7.05 3.50 -0.08
C VAL A 118 -6.43 3.14 1.26
N LYS A 119 -6.44 1.86 1.60
CA LYS A 119 -5.87 1.32 2.84
C LYS A 119 -4.85 0.24 2.53
N ALA A 120 -3.98 -0.07 3.48
CA ALA A 120 -3.15 -1.28 3.38
C ALA A 120 -4.05 -2.52 3.26
N GLN A 121 -3.56 -3.53 2.54
CA GLN A 121 -4.25 -4.78 2.28
C GLN A 121 -4.65 -5.47 3.58
N ILE A 122 -3.74 -5.57 4.55
CA ILE A 122 -4.03 -6.23 5.82
C ILE A 122 -5.03 -5.40 6.64
N CYS A 123 -4.91 -4.07 6.65
CA CYS A 123 -5.90 -3.20 7.28
C CYS A 123 -7.30 -3.54 6.78
N ILE A 124 -7.53 -3.48 5.46
CA ILE A 124 -8.88 -3.61 4.89
C ILE A 124 -9.48 -5.01 5.10
N ILE A 125 -8.66 -6.05 5.09
CA ILE A 125 -9.11 -7.45 5.22
C ILE A 125 -9.39 -7.79 6.69
N THR A 126 -8.53 -7.37 7.61
CA THR A 126 -8.72 -7.63 9.05
C THR A 126 -10.00 -6.98 9.57
N PHE A 127 -10.40 -5.82 9.02
CA PHE A 127 -11.69 -5.20 9.35
C PHE A 127 -12.92 -6.03 8.97
N CYS A 128 -12.78 -6.96 8.02
CA CYS A 128 -13.92 -7.67 7.43
C CYS A 128 -14.21 -9.03 8.08
N GLY A 129 -13.40 -9.52 9.03
CA GLY A 129 -13.64 -10.78 9.75
C GLY A 129 -13.73 -12.03 8.86
N ASP A 130 -13.95 -13.21 9.46
CA ASP A 130 -14.16 -14.48 8.72
C ASP A 130 -15.62 -14.62 8.23
N ASP A 131 -16.19 -13.52 7.74
CA ASP A 131 -17.53 -13.50 7.18
C ASP A 131 -17.52 -14.24 5.83
N LYS A 132 -18.25 -15.36 5.77
CA LYS A 132 -18.40 -16.18 4.55
C LYS A 132 -18.88 -15.35 3.35
N PHE A 133 -19.69 -14.31 3.58
CA PHE A 133 -20.19 -13.43 2.52
C PHE A 133 -19.12 -12.50 1.96
N LEU A 134 -18.08 -12.15 2.74
CA LEU A 134 -17.00 -11.26 2.32
C LEU A 134 -15.81 -12.00 1.68
N LYS A 135 -15.74 -13.33 1.79
CA LYS A 135 -14.63 -14.15 1.26
C LYS A 135 -14.33 -13.88 -0.22
N LYS A 136 -15.36 -13.70 -1.05
CA LYS A 136 -15.18 -13.43 -2.49
C LYS A 136 -14.52 -12.07 -2.72
N SER A 137 -14.97 -11.04 -2.02
CA SER A 137 -14.44 -9.68 -2.10
C SER A 137 -13.01 -9.60 -1.54
N ILE A 138 -12.73 -10.28 -0.42
CA ILE A 138 -11.38 -10.42 0.14
C ILE A 138 -10.43 -11.10 -0.85
N LYS A 139 -10.86 -12.22 -1.47
CA LYS A 139 -10.07 -12.91 -2.51
C LYS A 139 -9.77 -12.00 -3.70
N LYS A 140 -10.74 -11.17 -4.14
CA LYS A 140 -10.55 -10.21 -5.23
C LYS A 140 -9.49 -9.16 -4.87
N VAL A 141 -9.53 -8.59 -3.66
CA VAL A 141 -8.51 -7.65 -3.18
C VAL A 141 -7.14 -8.33 -3.15
N ASN A 142 -7.03 -9.51 -2.55
CA ASN A 142 -5.77 -10.28 -2.48
C ASN A 142 -5.19 -10.55 -3.86
N TYR A 143 -6.02 -10.99 -4.79
CA TYR A 143 -5.60 -11.27 -6.16
C TYR A 143 -5.09 -10.01 -6.89
N LEU A 144 -5.71 -8.85 -6.68
CA LEU A 144 -5.25 -7.61 -7.29
C LEU A 144 -3.93 -7.10 -6.69
N PHE A 145 -3.71 -7.25 -5.38
CA PHE A 145 -2.41 -6.98 -4.75
C PHE A 145 -1.33 -7.95 -5.23
N PHE A 146 -1.67 -9.24 -5.40
CA PHE A 146 -0.77 -10.20 -6.02
C PHE A 146 -0.41 -9.80 -7.46
N LYS A 147 -1.40 -9.39 -8.28
CA LYS A 147 -1.14 -8.83 -9.62
C LYS A 147 -0.25 -7.60 -9.59
N LEU A 148 -0.40 -6.73 -8.60
CA LEU A 148 0.47 -5.56 -8.44
C LEU A 148 1.91 -6.00 -8.15
N SER A 149 2.09 -6.97 -7.25
CA SER A 149 3.42 -7.50 -6.95
C SER A 149 4.10 -8.09 -8.20
N LEU A 150 3.37 -8.86 -9.01
CA LEU A 150 3.87 -9.43 -10.26
C LEU A 150 4.19 -8.33 -11.28
N LEU A 151 3.28 -7.39 -11.50
CA LEU A 151 3.48 -6.29 -12.44
C LEU A 151 4.75 -5.51 -12.08
N VAL A 152 4.88 -5.08 -10.82
CA VAL A 152 6.07 -4.33 -10.38
C VAL A 152 7.33 -5.17 -10.53
N PHE A 153 7.28 -6.48 -10.25
CA PHE A 153 8.41 -7.38 -10.47
C PHE A 153 8.84 -7.39 -11.95
N PHE A 154 7.90 -7.56 -12.88
CA PHE A 154 8.20 -7.54 -14.32
C PHE A 154 8.77 -6.19 -14.79
N LEU A 155 8.19 -5.07 -14.33
CA LEU A 155 8.68 -3.73 -14.69
C LEU A 155 10.10 -3.48 -14.19
N ARG A 156 10.44 -3.98 -12.99
CA ARG A 156 11.79 -3.90 -12.45
C ARG A 156 12.78 -4.76 -13.24
N MET A 157 12.38 -5.97 -13.64
CA MET A 157 13.21 -6.84 -14.48
C MET A 157 13.48 -6.22 -15.85
N LYS A 158 12.45 -5.63 -16.47
CA LYS A 158 12.59 -4.89 -17.73
C LYS A 158 13.61 -3.75 -17.60
N SER A 159 13.48 -2.91 -16.57
CA SER A 159 14.42 -1.81 -16.32
C SER A 159 15.87 -2.28 -16.12
N ILE A 160 16.09 -3.43 -15.47
CA ILE A 160 17.42 -3.99 -15.31
C ILE A 160 17.99 -4.45 -16.66
N LEU A 161 17.19 -5.09 -17.50
CA LEU A 161 17.59 -5.52 -18.84
C LEU A 161 17.93 -4.33 -19.74
N ASP A 162 17.10 -3.28 -19.74
CA ASP A 162 17.32 -2.07 -20.54
C ASP A 162 18.64 -1.37 -20.15
N ASN A 163 18.94 -1.33 -18.85
CA ASN A 163 20.21 -0.77 -18.34
C ASN A 163 21.42 -1.63 -18.72
N LEU A 164 21.31 -2.96 -18.64
CA LEU A 164 22.39 -3.88 -19.05
C LEU A 164 22.68 -3.78 -20.55
N PHE A 165 21.63 -3.69 -21.37
CA PHE A 165 21.76 -3.55 -22.81
C PHE A 165 22.43 -2.21 -23.18
N SER A 166 22.07 -1.13 -22.50
CA SER A 166 22.68 0.19 -22.66
C SER A 166 24.17 0.20 -22.32
N ILE A 167 24.57 -0.49 -21.24
CA ILE A 167 25.99 -0.65 -20.86
C ILE A 167 26.77 -1.48 -21.89
N PHE A 168 26.13 -2.51 -22.46
CA PHE A 168 26.77 -3.37 -23.47
C PHE A 168 27.00 -2.61 -24.79
N ILE A 169 26.04 -1.79 -25.22
CA ILE A 169 26.20 -0.92 -26.39
C ILE A 169 27.31 0.12 -26.16
N GLN A 170 27.40 0.73 -24.98
CA GLN A 170 28.47 1.68 -24.65
C GLN A 170 29.86 1.05 -24.65
N LYS A 171 29.98 -0.25 -24.34
CA LYS A 171 31.26 -0.99 -24.38
C LYS A 171 31.68 -1.43 -25.78
N GLN A 172 30.77 -1.54 -26.75
CA GLN A 172 31.12 -1.85 -28.15
C GLN A 172 31.52 -0.62 -28.97
N CYS A 173 31.28 0.59 -28.47
CA CYS A 173 31.68 1.85 -29.13
C CYS A 173 33.01 2.43 -28.60
N LYS A 174 33.83 1.63 -27.90
CA LYS A 174 35.18 1.97 -27.44
C LYS A 174 36.17 0.94 -27.92
#